data_AF-A0A3S0I6E6-F1
#
_entry.id   AF-A0A3S0I6E6-F1
#
_cell.length_a   1.000
_cell.length_b   1.000
_cell.length_c   1.000
_cell.angle_alpha   90.00
_cell.angle_beta   90.00
_cell.angle_gamma   90.00
#
_symmetry.space_group_name_H-M   'P 1'
#
loop_
_entity.id
_entity.type
_entity.pdbx_description
1 polymer ?
#
loop_
_entity_poly.entity_id
_entity_poly.type
_entity_poly.pdbx_seq_one_letter_code
_entity_poly.pdbx_strand_id
1 'polypeptide(L)'
;MSEAEKETTIFQLADQFIALANELSGKEKDVSKVGTAMRFAASRFNAFEAALKSADLAAEKDAALEWFTKEYKDMLNDNLEDHIKNPPVSQAEKTEEPA
;
A
#
# COMPACT_ATOMS: atom_id res chain seq x y z
N MET A 1 36.12 -8.06 -1.05
CA MET A 1 34.96 -8.62 -1.78
C MET A 1 33.86 -7.59 -1.62
N SER A 2 33.60 -6.81 -2.66
CA SER A 2 32.53 -5.81 -2.67
C SER A 2 31.20 -6.52 -2.49
N GLU A 3 30.48 -6.19 -1.42
CA GLU A 3 29.06 -6.52 -1.30
C GLU A 3 28.37 -5.92 -2.53
N ALA A 4 27.86 -6.78 -3.41
CA ALA A 4 26.92 -6.35 -4.43
C ALA A 4 25.74 -5.70 -3.69
N GLU A 5 25.51 -4.41 -3.93
CA GLU A 5 24.38 -3.67 -3.39
C GLU A 5 23.11 -4.46 -3.71
N LYS A 6 22.49 -5.05 -2.68
CA LYS A 6 21.20 -5.73 -2.83
C LYS A 6 20.18 -4.64 -3.15
N GLU A 7 19.67 -4.64 -4.38
CA GLU A 7 18.58 -3.75 -4.78
C GLU A 7 17.39 -3.89 -3.83
N THR A 8 16.87 -2.75 -3.37
CA THR A 8 15.69 -2.72 -2.50
C THR A 8 14.48 -3.26 -3.27
N THR A 9 13.82 -4.27 -2.71
CA THR A 9 12.62 -4.85 -3.31
C THR A 9 11.40 -3.94 -3.12
N ILE A 10 10.37 -4.12 -3.96
CA ILE A 10 9.09 -3.40 -3.80
C ILE A 10 8.46 -3.63 -2.43
N PHE A 11 8.64 -4.83 -1.84
CA PHE A 11 8.13 -5.17 -0.52
C PHE A 11 8.80 -4.34 0.57
N GLN A 12 10.14 -4.21 0.51
CA GLN A 12 10.90 -3.39 1.46
C GLN A 12 10.58 -1.90 1.35
N LEU A 13 10.19 -1.42 0.16
CA LEU A 13 9.70 -0.05 -0.01
C LEU A 13 8.29 0.11 0.54
N ALA A 14 7.39 -0.84 0.26
CA ALA A 14 6.02 -0.84 0.78
C ALA A 14 6.01 -0.87 2.32
N ASP A 15 6.87 -1.68 2.94
CA ASP A 15 7.00 -1.77 4.40
C ASP A 15 7.37 -0.43 5.04
N GLN A 16 8.19 0.40 4.38
CA GLN A 16 8.52 1.74 4.88
C GLN A 16 7.30 2.67 4.88
N PHE A 17 6.46 2.62 3.84
CA PHE A 17 5.21 3.38 3.80
C PHE A 17 4.21 2.88 4.86
N ILE A 18 4.13 1.55 5.07
CA ILE A 18 3.27 0.94 6.10
C ILE A 18 3.74 1.33 7.50
N ALA A 19 5.06 1.31 7.76
CA ALA A 19 5.61 1.71 9.05
C ALA A 19 5.20 3.16 9.41
N LEU A 20 5.32 4.09 8.45
CA LEU A 20 4.85 5.47 8.64
C LEU A 20 3.33 5.54 8.86
N ALA A 21 2.55 4.76 8.10
CA ALA A 21 1.10 4.73 8.27
C ALA A 21 0.68 4.19 9.65
N ASN A 22 1.40 3.22 10.20
CA ASN A 22 1.18 2.71 11.55
C ASN A 22 1.47 3.78 12.61
N GLU A 23 2.58 4.52 12.45
CA GLU A 23 2.91 5.65 13.33
C GLU A 23 1.81 6.73 13.30
N LEU A 24 1.38 7.13 12.10
CA LEU A 24 0.32 8.12 11.92
C LEU A 24 -1.01 7.62 12.47
N SER A 25 -1.33 6.33 12.32
CA SER A 25 -2.58 5.75 12.84
C SER A 25 -2.62 5.80 14.37
N GLY A 26 -1.48 5.56 15.03
CA GLY A 26 -1.36 5.73 16.47
C GLY A 26 -1.50 7.20 16.93
N LYS A 27 -0.91 8.14 16.18
CA LYS A 27 -0.98 9.59 16.48
C LYS A 27 -2.38 10.16 16.29
N GLU A 28 -3.02 9.84 15.16
CA GLU A 28 -4.35 10.34 14.81
C GLU A 28 -5.48 9.56 15.49
N LYS A 29 -5.18 8.39 16.06
CA LYS A 29 -6.14 7.44 16.63
C LYS A 29 -7.27 7.08 15.66
N ASP A 30 -6.98 7.09 14.36
CA ASP A 30 -7.94 6.86 13.29
C ASP A 30 -7.26 6.22 12.07
N VAL A 31 -7.38 4.89 11.98
CA VAL A 31 -6.85 4.10 10.86
C VAL A 31 -7.55 4.43 9.54
N SER A 32 -8.83 4.82 9.57
CA SER A 32 -9.61 5.13 8.37
C SER A 32 -9.16 6.44 7.74
N LYS A 33 -8.87 7.44 8.58
CA LYS A 33 -8.28 8.72 8.16
C LYS A 33 -6.92 8.52 7.51
N VAL A 34 -6.04 7.74 8.14
CA VAL A 34 -4.70 7.45 7.59
C VAL A 34 -4.78 6.62 6.32
N GLY A 35 -5.65 5.61 6.26
CA GLY A 35 -5.89 4.84 5.05
C GLY A 35 -6.39 5.71 3.88
N THR A 36 -7.23 6.71 4.16
CA THR A 36 -7.65 7.70 3.15
C THR A 36 -6.50 8.59 2.70
N ALA A 37 -5.67 9.06 3.63
CA ALA A 37 -4.48 9.83 3.31
C ALA A 37 -3.49 9.03 2.44
N MET A 38 -3.31 7.73 2.72
CA MET A 38 -2.45 6.85 1.94
C MET A 38 -2.93 6.70 0.50
N ARG A 39 -4.23 6.45 0.27
CA ARG A 39 -4.80 6.41 -1.08
C ARG A 39 -4.60 7.72 -1.82
N PHE A 40 -4.80 8.86 -1.14
CA PHE A 40 -4.58 10.17 -1.74
C PHE A 40 -3.10 10.41 -2.09
N ALA A 41 -2.18 10.07 -1.19
CA ALA A 41 -0.74 10.17 -1.43
C ALA A 41 -0.29 9.31 -2.62
N ALA A 42 -0.73 8.05 -2.69
CA ALA A 42 -0.44 7.15 -3.81
C ALA A 42 -0.96 7.72 -5.13
N SER A 43 -2.18 8.26 -5.15
CA SER A 43 -2.75 8.86 -6.38
C SER A 43 -1.92 10.04 -6.90
N ARG A 44 -1.38 10.88 -5.99
CA ARG A 44 -0.53 12.02 -6.37
C ARG A 44 0.83 11.56 -6.89
N PHE A 45 1.42 10.56 -6.24
CA PHE A 45 2.71 10.02 -6.67
C PHE A 45 2.59 9.34 -8.04
N ASN A 46 1.55 8.53 -8.25
CA ASN A 46 1.32 7.83 -9.52
C ASN A 46 0.96 8.81 -10.65
N ALA A 47 0.22 9.88 -10.37
CA ALA A 47 -0.01 10.95 -11.35
C ALA A 47 1.30 11.65 -11.75
N PHE A 48 2.21 11.86 -10.80
CA PHE A 48 3.55 12.39 -11.08
C PHE A 48 4.41 11.39 -11.88
N GLU A 49 4.35 10.10 -11.54
CA GLU A 49 5.01 9.03 -12.31
C GLU A 49 4.52 9.01 -13.77
N ALA A 50 3.21 9.11 -13.99
CA ALA A 50 2.62 9.20 -15.32
C ALA A 50 3.15 10.42 -16.08
N ALA A 51 3.19 11.59 -15.42
CA ALA A 51 3.70 12.82 -16.01
C ALA A 51 5.18 12.74 -16.39
N LEU A 52 6.01 12.01 -15.62
CA LEU A 52 7.43 11.82 -15.93
C LEU A 52 7.66 10.89 -17.12
N LYS A 53 6.79 9.89 -17.31
CA LYS A 53 6.95 8.84 -18.33
C LYS A 53 6.27 9.18 -19.66
N SER A 54 5.32 10.12 -19.64
CA SER A 54 4.48 10.45 -20.77
C SER A 54 5.09 11.55 -21.65
N ALA A 55 4.98 11.40 -22.97
CA ALA A 55 5.29 12.48 -23.91
C ALA A 55 4.09 13.42 -24.12
N ASP A 56 2.86 12.90 -23.98
CA ASP A 56 1.61 13.65 -24.02
C ASP A 56 0.63 13.07 -23.00
N LEU A 57 0.71 13.59 -21.78
CA LEU A 57 -0.14 13.09 -20.68
C LEU A 57 -1.62 13.32 -20.95
N ALA A 58 -1.99 14.32 -21.74
CA ALA A 58 -3.39 14.57 -22.05
C ALA A 58 -3.98 13.44 -22.91
N ALA A 59 -3.22 12.97 -23.90
CA ALA A 59 -3.62 11.84 -24.74
C ALA A 59 -3.54 10.49 -24.00
N GLU A 60 -2.60 10.33 -23.07
CA GLU A 60 -2.33 9.07 -22.36
C GLU A 60 -3.08 8.94 -21.01
N LYS A 61 -3.76 10.01 -20.56
CA LYS A 61 -4.42 10.08 -19.23
C LYS A 61 -5.33 8.89 -18.93
N ASP A 62 -6.20 8.52 -19.87
CA ASP A 62 -7.20 7.48 -19.64
C ASP A 62 -6.53 6.09 -19.57
N ALA A 63 -5.50 5.84 -20.38
CA ALA A 63 -4.70 4.62 -20.31
C ALA A 63 -3.91 4.53 -18.99
N ALA A 64 -3.35 5.64 -18.51
CA ALA A 64 -2.69 5.70 -17.22
C ALA A 64 -3.68 5.39 -16.08
N LEU A 65 -4.87 6.00 -16.09
CA LEU A 65 -5.92 5.72 -15.11
C LEU A 65 -6.32 4.25 -15.08
N GLU A 66 -6.55 3.64 -16.24
CA GLU A 66 -6.87 2.22 -16.34
C GLU A 66 -5.76 1.34 -15.75
N TRP A 67 -4.51 1.61 -16.13
CA TRP A 67 -3.36 0.84 -15.65
C TRP A 67 -3.19 0.93 -14.13
N PHE A 68 -3.08 2.14 -13.57
CA PHE A 68 -2.87 2.31 -12.13
C PHE A 68 -4.02 1.76 -11.28
N THR A 69 -5.26 1.94 -11.73
CA THR A 69 -6.42 1.43 -10.99
C THR A 69 -6.52 -0.09 -11.04
N LYS A 70 -6.18 -0.71 -12.18
CA LYS A 70 -6.10 -2.17 -12.30
C LYS A 70 -5.03 -2.75 -11.37
N GLU A 71 -3.81 -2.21 -11.41
CA GLU A 71 -2.72 -2.69 -10.54
C GLU A 71 -3.08 -2.55 -9.05
N TYR A 72 -3.66 -1.42 -8.64
CA TYR A 72 -4.13 -1.23 -7.27
C TYR A 72 -5.21 -2.23 -6.89
N LYS A 73 -6.18 -2.47 -7.78
CA LYS A 73 -7.27 -3.41 -7.54
C LYS A 73 -6.75 -4.84 -7.37
N ASP A 74 -5.82 -5.28 -8.21
CA ASP A 74 -5.28 -6.63 -8.16
C ASP A 74 -4.48 -6.84 -6.85
N MET A 75 -3.60 -5.90 -6.49
CA MET A 75 -2.89 -5.95 -5.21
C MET A 75 -3.85 -5.93 -4.01
N LEU A 76 -4.86 -5.06 -4.02
CA LEU A 76 -5.84 -4.99 -2.93
C LEU A 76 -6.63 -6.30 -2.82
N ASN A 77 -7.03 -6.89 -3.95
CA ASN A 77 -7.71 -8.17 -3.98
C ASN A 77 -6.87 -9.27 -3.32
N ASP A 78 -5.59 -9.38 -3.69
CA ASP A 78 -4.71 -10.41 -3.11
C ASP A 78 -4.55 -10.25 -1.59
N ASN A 79 -4.42 -9.02 -1.10
CA ASN A 79 -4.36 -8.75 0.34
C ASN A 79 -5.68 -9.05 1.07
N LEU A 80 -6.83 -8.77 0.44
CA LEU A 80 -8.14 -9.10 1.00
C LEU A 80 -8.34 -10.62 1.05
N GLU A 81 -7.95 -11.33 0.00
CA GLU A 81 -7.99 -12.79 -0.04
C GLU A 81 -7.11 -13.42 1.05
N ASP A 82 -5.95 -12.83 1.34
CA ASP A 82 -5.13 -13.25 2.49
C ASP A 82 -5.86 -13.03 3.82
N HIS A 83 -6.47 -11.87 4.04
CA HIS A 83 -7.26 -11.62 5.25
C HIS A 83 -8.53 -12.48 5.36
N ILE A 84 -9.12 -12.90 4.24
CA ILE A 84 -10.24 -13.86 4.24
C ILE A 84 -9.76 -15.24 4.70
N LYS A 85 -8.57 -15.67 4.24
CA LYS A 85 -7.96 -16.94 4.65
C LYS A 85 -7.42 -16.90 6.08
N ASN A 86 -6.90 -15.74 6.48
CA ASN A 86 -6.23 -15.48 7.74
C ASN A 86 -6.90 -14.27 8.46
N PRO A 87 -8.13 -14.44 8.96
CA PRO A 87 -8.84 -13.35 9.62
C PRO A 87 -8.08 -12.85 10.85
N PRO A 88 -8.08 -11.55 11.13
CA PRO A 88 -7.41 -11.02 12.32
C PRO A 88 -8.07 -11.59 13.58
N VAL A 89 -7.26 -12.25 14.42
CA VAL A 89 -7.71 -12.81 15.70
C VAL A 89 -8.22 -11.67 16.58
N SER A 90 -9.47 -11.78 17.03
CA SER A 90 -10.06 -10.83 17.98
C SER A 90 -9.28 -10.87 19.30
N GLN A 91 -9.08 -9.72 19.95
CA GLN A 91 -8.48 -9.67 21.28
C GLN A 91 -9.26 -10.49 22.33
N ALA A 92 -10.51 -10.87 22.06
CA ALA A 92 -11.30 -11.74 22.94
C ALA A 92 -10.83 -13.20 22.96
N GLU A 93 -10.23 -13.70 21.87
CA GLU A 93 -9.85 -15.12 21.72
C GLU A 93 -8.47 -15.44 22.33
N LYS A 94 -7.64 -14.41 22.59
CA LYS A 94 -6.33 -14.58 23.25
C LYS A 94 -6.42 -14.84 24.76
N THR A 95 -7.60 -14.73 25.35
CA THR A 95 -7.83 -14.89 26.80
C THR A 95 -8.21 -16.31 27.22
N GLU A 96 -8.34 -17.25 26.27
CA GLU A 96 -8.76 -18.64 26.53
C GLU A 96 -7.64 -19.68 26.32
N GLU A 97 -6.35 -19.30 26.37
CA GLU A 97 -5.27 -20.28 26.47
C GLU A 97 -5.16 -20.76 27.93
N PRO A 98 -5.49 -22.03 28.26
CA PRO A 98 -5.35 -22.53 29.62
C PRO A 98 -3.88 -22.71 29.97
N ALA A 99 -3.54 -22.34 31.21
CA ALA A 99 -2.23 -22.53 31.83
C ALA A 99 -1.78 -24.00 31.91
#